data_AF-A0A178ZTU5-F1
#
_entry.id   AF-A0A178ZTU5-F1
#
_cell.length_a   1.000
_cell.length_b   1.000
_cell.length_c   1.000
_cell.angle_alpha   90.00
_cell.angle_beta   90.00
_cell.angle_gamma   90.00
#
_symmetry.space_group_name_H-M   'P 1'
#
loop_
_entity.id
_entity.type
_entity.pdbx_description
1 polymer ?
#
loop_
_entity_poly.entity_id
_entity_poly.type
_entity_poly.pdbx_seq_one_letter_code
_entity_poly.pdbx_strand_id
1 'polypeptide(L)'
;MVAAKWDQEDVTGSGQIFLVFIHFKEPSNTVHTSTKGSTLKGKKVAAIGTGSNGIQIVAKIAEVEHLFTWTRSPTRITAGFAQRFAFEGGGNFEYTPEQQLFKDNPKLYLERSRMIEPELNQRFKFILKNTPESKAAQEYAISEMTGT
;
A
#
# COMPACT_ATOMS: atom_id res chain seq x y z
N MET A 1 10.36 -24.00 2.07
CA MET A 1 9.76 -22.82 2.71
C MET A 1 10.64 -22.46 3.89
N VAL A 2 11.49 -21.42 3.78
CA VAL A 2 12.40 -21.03 4.86
C VAL A 2 11.69 -20.00 5.73
N ALA A 3 11.21 -20.43 6.89
CA ALA A 3 10.74 -19.51 7.92
C ALA A 3 11.97 -18.96 8.65
N ALA A 4 12.37 -17.74 8.32
CA ALA A 4 13.36 -17.04 9.13
C ALA A 4 12.62 -16.45 10.35
N LYS A 5 12.79 -17.11 11.50
CA LYS A 5 12.49 -16.53 12.81
C LYS A 5 13.58 -15.50 13.09
N TRP A 6 13.21 -14.26 13.31
CA TRP A 6 14.10 -13.23 13.84
C TRP A 6 13.57 -12.81 15.21
N ASP A 7 14.43 -12.82 16.21
CA ASP A 7 14.10 -12.34 17.54
C ASP A 7 13.85 -10.83 17.47
N GLN A 8 12.63 -10.41 17.82
CA GLN A 8 12.27 -9.02 17.98
C GLN A 8 12.72 -8.58 19.37
N GLU A 9 13.80 -7.81 19.46
CA GLU A 9 14.18 -7.15 20.70
C GLU A 9 13.26 -5.94 20.94
N ASP A 10 12.51 -5.99 22.02
CA ASP A 10 11.76 -4.86 22.56
C ASP A 10 12.75 -3.92 23.26
N VAL A 11 13.33 -3.01 22.49
CA VAL A 11 14.18 -1.96 23.07
C VAL A 11 13.22 -0.99 23.74
N THR A 12 12.96 -1.16 25.05
CA THR A 12 12.10 -0.29 25.90
C THR A 12 12.93 0.44 26.97
N GLY A 13 12.86 1.77 26.99
CA GLY A 13 13.91 2.65 27.55
C GLY A 13 13.72 4.10 27.06
N SER A 14 12.78 4.79 27.69
CA SER A 14 12.59 6.25 27.92
C SER A 14 12.95 7.32 26.85
N GLY A 15 13.39 6.98 25.64
CA GLY A 15 13.73 7.94 24.58
C GLY A 15 13.58 7.39 23.15
N GLN A 16 12.79 6.35 22.97
CA GLN A 16 12.91 5.44 21.84
C GLN A 16 12.15 5.80 20.57
N ILE A 17 12.83 5.54 19.46
CA ILE A 17 12.27 5.38 18.13
C ILE A 17 11.54 4.04 18.08
N PHE A 18 10.25 4.06 17.75
CA PHE A 18 9.48 2.83 17.51
C PHE A 18 9.87 2.29 16.13
N LEU A 19 10.48 1.11 16.11
CA LEU A 19 10.86 0.46 14.87
C LEU A 19 9.70 -0.39 14.36
N VAL A 20 9.11 0.02 13.23
CA VAL A 20 8.04 -0.74 12.59
C VAL A 20 8.65 -1.57 11.46
N PHE A 21 8.82 -2.87 11.72
CA PHE A 21 9.11 -3.85 10.68
C PHE A 21 7.82 -4.29 10.02
N ILE A 22 7.66 -3.96 8.74
CA ILE A 22 6.43 -4.23 8.01
C ILE A 22 6.61 -5.53 7.21
N HIS A 23 6.10 -6.65 7.73
CA HIS A 23 5.99 -7.92 7.01
C HIS A 23 4.53 -8.36 6.90
N PHE A 24 4.07 -8.73 5.69
CA PHE A 24 2.70 -9.18 5.46
C PHE A 24 2.57 -10.66 5.88
N LYS A 25 1.78 -10.93 6.90
CA LYS A 25 1.24 -12.27 7.16
C LYS A 25 -0.28 -12.12 7.25
N GLU A 26 -0.96 -12.44 6.14
CA GLU A 26 -2.41 -12.53 5.97
C GLU A 26 -3.25 -11.22 6.01
N PRO A 27 -4.42 -11.21 5.34
CA PRO A 27 -5.26 -10.03 5.17
C PRO A 27 -6.09 -9.79 6.45
N SER A 28 -5.44 -9.32 7.50
CA SER A 28 -6.13 -8.68 8.61
C SER A 28 -5.78 -7.20 8.61
N ASN A 29 -6.73 -6.32 8.92
CA ASN A 29 -6.54 -4.87 9.06
C ASN A 29 -5.61 -4.49 10.24
N THR A 30 -4.73 -5.38 10.66
CA THR A 30 -3.86 -5.24 11.82
C THR A 30 -2.46 -4.88 11.32
N VAL A 31 -2.01 -3.65 11.58
CA VAL A 31 -0.59 -3.34 11.52
C VAL A 31 0.07 -4.15 12.65
N HIS A 32 0.93 -5.10 12.30
CA HIS A 32 1.73 -5.85 13.27
C HIS A 32 2.86 -4.95 13.80
N THR A 33 2.51 -3.96 14.62
CA THR A 33 3.42 -3.46 15.65
C THR A 33 3.36 -4.42 16.84
N SER A 34 4.40 -4.47 17.69
CA SER A 34 4.39 -5.26 18.93
C SER A 34 3.24 -4.88 19.88
N THR A 35 2.50 -3.81 19.59
CA THR A 35 1.44 -3.23 20.42
C THR A 35 0.15 -3.01 19.62
N LYS A 36 -0.69 -4.05 19.52
CA LYS A 36 -2.10 -3.91 19.09
C LYS A 36 -2.77 -2.76 19.88
N GLY A 37 -3.29 -1.75 19.18
CA GLY A 37 -4.11 -0.68 19.76
C GLY A 37 -3.39 0.54 20.32
N SER A 38 -2.11 0.76 19.98
CA SER A 38 -1.35 1.92 20.48
C SER A 38 -1.40 3.12 19.51
N THR A 39 -1.74 4.29 20.03
CA THR A 39 -1.66 5.57 19.30
C THR A 39 -0.20 5.94 19.06
N LEU A 40 0.16 6.18 17.79
CA LEU A 40 1.50 6.61 17.38
C LEU A 40 1.67 8.15 17.36
N LYS A 41 0.61 8.90 17.65
CA LYS A 41 0.64 10.36 17.73
C LYS A 41 1.63 10.82 18.80
N GLY A 42 2.47 11.78 18.46
CA GLY A 42 3.51 12.28 19.38
C GLY A 42 4.67 11.30 19.60
N LYS A 43 4.83 10.27 18.74
CA LYS A 43 5.96 9.33 18.79
C LYS A 43 6.93 9.59 17.63
N LYS A 44 8.18 9.20 17.83
CA LYS A 44 9.17 9.08 16.76
C LYS A 44 9.14 7.66 16.23
N VAL A 45 8.94 7.50 14.93
CA VAL A 45 8.75 6.20 14.28
C VAL A 45 9.77 6.02 13.17
N ALA A 46 10.33 4.82 13.05
CA ALA A 46 11.16 4.41 11.93
C ALA A 46 10.46 3.35 11.08
N ALA A 47 10.32 3.64 9.79
CA ALA A 47 9.82 2.72 8.78
C ALA A 47 11.00 2.20 7.94
N ILE A 48 11.24 0.89 7.98
CA ILE A 48 12.26 0.23 7.16
C ILE A 48 11.57 -0.46 5.98
N GLY A 49 11.89 0.00 4.76
CA GLY A 49 11.39 -0.57 3.51
C GLY A 49 10.19 0.17 2.91
N THR A 50 10.19 0.29 1.59
CA THR A 50 9.17 1.00 0.80
C THR A 50 8.45 0.08 -0.18
N GLY A 51 8.26 -1.20 0.18
CA GLY A 51 7.33 -2.04 -0.58
C GLY A 51 5.90 -1.51 -0.49
N SER A 52 4.96 -2.14 -1.20
CA SER A 52 3.54 -1.74 -1.19
C SER A 52 3.00 -1.52 0.23
N ASN A 53 3.34 -2.39 1.17
CA ASN A 53 2.89 -2.28 2.57
C ASN A 53 3.57 -1.12 3.31
N GLY A 54 4.85 -0.88 3.04
CA GLY A 54 5.60 0.25 3.60
C GLY A 54 4.92 1.56 3.24
N ILE A 55 4.62 1.74 1.96
CA ILE A 55 3.94 2.94 1.44
C ILE A 55 2.55 3.11 2.07
N GLN A 56 1.74 2.04 2.10
CA GLN A 56 0.38 2.11 2.64
C GLN A 56 0.35 2.39 4.16
N ILE A 57 1.28 1.82 4.92
CA ILE A 57 1.33 2.03 6.38
C ILE A 57 1.90 3.41 6.70
N VAL A 58 2.97 3.83 6.03
CA VAL A 58 3.54 5.18 6.18
C VAL A 58 2.47 6.25 5.98
N ALA A 59 1.62 6.11 4.97
CA ALA A 59 0.50 7.02 4.74
C ALA A 59 -0.51 7.03 5.91
N LYS A 60 -0.79 5.87 6.51
CA LYS A 60 -1.72 5.75 7.66
C LYS A 60 -1.17 6.30 8.97
N ILE A 61 0.16 6.31 9.15
CA ILE A 61 0.81 6.74 10.39
C ILE A 61 1.44 8.13 10.29
N ALA A 62 1.08 8.91 9.27
CA ALA A 62 1.71 10.21 8.99
C ALA A 62 1.60 11.22 10.15
N GLU A 63 0.64 11.06 11.07
CA GLU A 63 0.42 11.94 12.25
C GLU A 63 1.37 11.71 13.44
N VAL A 64 2.51 11.03 13.23
CA VAL A 64 3.57 10.87 14.23
C VAL A 64 4.32 12.18 14.48
N GLU A 65 5.07 12.30 15.58
CA GLU A 65 5.93 13.48 15.83
C GLU A 65 7.05 13.55 14.79
N HIS A 66 7.65 12.41 14.47
CA HIS A 66 8.71 12.31 13.47
C HIS A 66 8.70 10.94 12.82
N LEU A 67 8.81 10.90 11.49
CA LEU A 67 8.88 9.66 10.72
C LEU A 67 10.23 9.57 9.99
N PHE A 68 11.06 8.62 10.41
CA PHE A 68 12.26 8.24 9.69
C PHE A 68 11.93 7.14 8.69
N THR A 69 12.41 7.26 7.44
CA THR A 69 12.23 6.23 6.41
C THR A 69 13.58 5.72 5.92
N TRP A 70 13.80 4.41 6.00
CA TRP A 70 14.98 3.75 5.45
C TRP A 70 14.60 2.97 4.20
N THR A 71 14.97 3.53 3.06
CA THR A 71 14.65 3.02 1.73
C THR A 71 15.91 2.50 1.07
N ARG A 72 16.03 1.16 0.91
CA ARG A 72 17.19 0.57 0.22
C ARG A 72 17.20 0.88 -1.28
N SER A 73 16.03 0.90 -1.90
CA SER A 73 15.87 1.12 -3.34
C SER A 73 14.60 1.92 -3.58
N PRO A 74 14.62 2.95 -4.45
CA PRO A 74 13.45 3.77 -4.70
C PRO A 74 12.32 2.92 -5.27
N THR A 75 11.11 3.14 -4.77
CA THR A 75 9.91 2.48 -5.28
C THR A 75 9.15 3.47 -6.15
N ARG A 76 8.94 3.11 -7.41
CA ARG A 76 8.21 3.92 -8.38
C ARG A 76 6.72 3.69 -8.20
N ILE A 77 5.98 4.75 -7.89
CA ILE A 77 4.54 4.69 -7.68
C ILE A 77 3.88 5.15 -8.97
N THR A 78 3.07 4.29 -9.56
CA THR A 78 2.24 4.62 -10.73
C THR A 78 0.84 5.03 -10.27
N ALA A 79 0.13 5.81 -11.09
CA ALA A 79 -1.28 6.11 -10.86
C ALA A 79 -2.12 4.84 -10.60
N GLY A 80 -3.15 4.98 -9.76
CA GLY A 80 -4.11 3.91 -9.45
C GLY A 80 -4.73 3.31 -10.71
N PHE A 81 -5.18 2.06 -10.62
CA PHE A 81 -5.99 1.42 -11.67
C PHE A 81 -7.46 1.55 -11.33
N ALA A 82 -8.31 1.30 -12.32
CA ALA A 82 -9.76 1.39 -12.19
C ALA A 82 -10.22 2.79 -11.78
N GLN A 83 -9.54 3.86 -12.21
CA GLN A 83 -9.90 5.23 -11.80
C GLN A 83 -11.33 5.61 -12.20
N ARG A 84 -11.81 5.11 -13.35
CA ARG A 84 -13.22 5.27 -13.80
C ARG A 84 -14.25 4.65 -12.84
N PHE A 85 -13.79 3.74 -11.99
CA PHE A 85 -14.58 3.00 -11.01
C PHE A 85 -14.33 3.47 -9.58
N ALA A 86 -13.36 4.37 -9.39
CA ALA A 86 -13.11 5.05 -8.13
C ALA A 86 -13.96 6.32 -8.05
N PHE A 87 -14.08 6.87 -6.84
CA PHE A 87 -14.71 8.17 -6.64
C PHE A 87 -13.89 9.29 -7.26
N GLU A 88 -14.50 10.46 -7.47
CA GLU A 88 -13.80 11.65 -7.94
C GLU A 88 -12.58 11.93 -7.03
N GLY A 89 -11.39 12.08 -7.62
CA GLY A 89 -10.13 12.23 -6.88
C GLY A 89 -9.54 10.93 -6.30
N GLY A 90 -10.08 9.74 -6.61
CA GLY A 90 -9.53 8.46 -6.19
C GLY A 90 -9.77 8.10 -4.72
N GLY A 91 -10.68 8.82 -4.05
CA GLY A 91 -11.02 8.61 -2.65
C GLY A 91 -11.87 7.38 -2.38
N ASN A 92 -11.99 7.03 -1.09
CA ASN A 92 -12.97 6.05 -0.62
C ASN A 92 -14.38 6.65 -0.74
N PHE A 93 -15.35 5.83 -1.14
CA PHE A 93 -16.75 6.22 -1.23
C PHE A 93 -17.65 5.22 -0.52
N GLU A 94 -18.80 5.72 -0.08
CA GLU A 94 -19.88 4.88 0.41
C GLU A 94 -20.59 4.24 -0.78
N TYR A 95 -20.72 2.91 -0.74
CA TYR A 95 -21.46 2.18 -1.77
C TYR A 95 -22.95 2.53 -1.71
N THR A 96 -23.57 2.78 -2.87
CA THR A 96 -25.00 3.03 -2.95
C THR A 96 -25.81 1.79 -2.52
N PRO A 97 -27.09 1.91 -2.14
CA PRO A 97 -27.92 0.76 -1.77
C PRO A 97 -27.92 -0.36 -2.81
N GLU A 98 -27.89 -0.01 -4.10
CA GLU A 98 -27.83 -0.95 -5.22
C GLU A 98 -26.48 -1.67 -5.29
N GLN A 99 -25.39 -0.97 -4.96
CA GLN A 99 -24.05 -1.57 -4.92
C GLN A 99 -23.81 -2.43 -3.66
N GLN A 100 -24.54 -2.20 -2.58
CA GLN A 100 -24.47 -3.07 -1.39
C GLN A 100 -24.93 -4.50 -1.70
N LEU A 101 -25.77 -4.69 -2.73
CA LEU A 101 -26.21 -6.00 -3.22
C LEU A 101 -25.06 -6.89 -3.70
N PHE A 102 -23.87 -6.34 -3.96
CA PHE A 102 -22.68 -7.13 -4.29
C PHE A 102 -22.29 -8.11 -3.17
N LYS A 103 -22.62 -7.80 -1.90
CA LYS A 103 -22.32 -8.68 -0.77
C LYS A 103 -23.13 -9.97 -0.80
N ASP A 104 -24.39 -9.86 -1.24
CA ASP A 104 -25.37 -10.94 -1.16
C ASP A 104 -25.62 -11.63 -2.51
N ASN A 105 -25.16 -11.03 -3.62
CA ASN A 105 -25.33 -11.56 -4.96
C ASN A 105 -23.98 -11.81 -5.68
N PRO A 106 -23.47 -13.06 -5.65
CA PRO A 106 -22.22 -13.43 -6.29
C PRO A 106 -22.18 -13.16 -7.81
N LYS A 107 -23.32 -13.19 -8.50
CA LYS A 107 -23.38 -12.93 -9.95
C LYS A 107 -23.11 -11.46 -10.26
N LEU A 108 -23.76 -10.55 -9.50
CA LEU A 108 -23.54 -9.10 -9.66
C LEU A 108 -22.11 -8.71 -9.29
N TYR A 109 -21.55 -9.31 -8.23
CA TYR A 109 -20.14 -9.11 -7.87
C TYR A 109 -19.18 -9.59 -8.97
N LEU A 110 -19.46 -10.73 -9.59
CA LEU A 110 -18.65 -11.26 -10.70
C LEU A 110 -18.73 -10.35 -11.93
N GLU A 111 -19.92 -9.89 -12.32
CA GLU A 111 -20.08 -8.93 -13.42
C GLU A 111 -19.30 -7.65 -13.15
N ARG A 112 -19.38 -7.13 -11.92
CA ARG A 112 -18.60 -5.96 -11.49
C ARG A 112 -17.10 -6.18 -11.62
N SER A 113 -16.61 -7.34 -11.18
CA SER A 113 -15.18 -7.70 -11.25
C SER A 113 -14.71 -7.81 -12.70
N ARG A 114 -15.50 -8.45 -13.57
CA ARG A 114 -15.23 -8.55 -15.02
C ARG A 114 -15.19 -7.20 -15.73
N MET A 115 -15.90 -6.19 -15.23
CA MET A 115 -15.79 -4.83 -15.77
C MET A 115 -14.45 -4.15 -15.40
N ILE A 116 -13.85 -4.51 -14.26
CA ILE A 116 -12.59 -3.93 -13.77
C ILE A 116 -11.36 -4.65 -14.38
N GLU A 117 -11.45 -5.97 -14.53
CA GLU A 117 -10.36 -6.84 -14.99
C GLU A 117 -9.65 -6.37 -16.27
N PRO A 118 -10.32 -5.86 -17.33
CA PRO A 118 -9.64 -5.41 -18.55
C PRO A 118 -8.64 -4.28 -18.29
N GLU A 119 -8.96 -3.37 -17.36
CA GLU A 119 -8.07 -2.26 -17.02
C GLU A 119 -6.83 -2.74 -16.24
N LEU A 120 -6.98 -3.77 -15.41
CA LEU A 120 -5.86 -4.47 -14.78
C LEU A 120 -5.02 -5.23 -15.81
N ASN A 121 -5.66 -5.94 -16.73
CA ASN A 121 -4.98 -6.79 -17.69
C ASN A 121 -4.13 -6.00 -18.70
N GLN A 122 -4.54 -4.80 -19.08
CA GLN A 122 -3.72 -3.92 -19.93
C GLN A 122 -2.36 -3.59 -19.29
N ARG A 123 -2.30 -3.56 -17.96
CA ARG A 123 -1.09 -3.21 -17.19
C ARG A 123 -0.01 -4.29 -17.20
N PHE A 124 -0.34 -5.52 -17.59
CA PHE A 124 0.66 -6.60 -17.68
C PHE A 124 1.85 -6.25 -18.57
N LYS A 125 1.63 -5.44 -19.61
CA LYS A 125 2.68 -5.08 -20.58
C LYS A 125 3.87 -4.37 -19.95
N PHE A 126 3.64 -3.48 -18.97
CA PHE A 126 4.75 -2.75 -18.33
C PHE A 126 5.43 -3.52 -17.19
N ILE A 127 4.85 -4.65 -16.75
CA ILE A 127 5.46 -5.55 -15.75
C ILE A 127 6.61 -6.36 -16.39
N LEU A 128 6.53 -6.59 -17.70
CA LEU A 128 7.53 -7.32 -18.46
C LEU A 128 8.84 -6.52 -18.54
N LYS A 129 9.89 -7.06 -17.92
CA LYS A 129 11.20 -6.40 -17.84
C LYS A 129 11.77 -6.14 -19.24
N ASN A 130 12.43 -4.99 -19.40
CA ASN A 130 13.17 -4.59 -20.60
C ASN A 130 12.33 -4.37 -21.87
N THR A 131 11.01 -4.37 -21.77
CA THR A 131 10.11 -3.97 -22.87
C THR A 131 10.04 -2.45 -23.03
N PRO A 132 9.68 -1.93 -24.23
CA PRO A 132 9.39 -0.52 -24.43
C PRO A 132 8.31 0.02 -23.46
N GLU A 133 7.26 -0.77 -23.22
CA GLU A 133 6.17 -0.41 -22.32
C GLU A 133 6.64 -0.26 -20.87
N SER A 134 7.53 -1.13 -20.41
CA SER A 134 8.11 -1.02 -19.06
C SER A 134 8.99 0.21 -18.91
N LYS A 135 9.75 0.59 -19.95
CA LYS A 135 10.58 1.82 -19.92
C LYS A 135 9.70 3.07 -19.90
N ALA A 136 8.71 3.14 -20.80
CA ALA A 136 7.76 4.26 -20.84
C ALA A 136 7.01 4.42 -19.51
N ALA A 137 6.58 3.31 -18.89
CA ALA A 137 5.93 3.36 -17.57
C ALA A 137 6.88 3.84 -16.45
N GLN A 138 8.18 3.53 -16.54
CA GLN A 138 9.16 4.03 -15.58
C GLN A 138 9.42 5.52 -15.76
N GLU A 139 9.56 5.99 -17.00
CA GLU A 139 9.73 7.41 -17.33
C GLU A 139 8.53 8.22 -16.86
N TYR A 140 7.32 7.76 -17.17
CA TYR A 140 6.08 8.38 -16.71
C TYR A 140 5.98 8.41 -15.17
N ALA A 141 6.30 7.32 -14.48
CA ALA A 141 6.30 7.32 -13.02
C ALA A 141 7.32 8.31 -12.43
N ILE A 142 8.48 8.50 -13.09
CA ILE A 142 9.49 9.46 -12.66
C ILE A 142 9.00 10.90 -12.88
N SER A 143 8.41 11.21 -14.04
CA SER A 143 7.88 12.57 -14.31
C SER A 143 6.78 12.96 -13.32
N GLU A 144 5.82 12.07 -13.09
CA GLU A 144 4.73 12.31 -12.12
C GLU A 144 5.26 12.53 -10.70
N MET A 145 6.31 11.81 -10.29
CA MET A 145 6.90 11.93 -8.95
C MET A 145 7.79 13.17 -8.79
N THR A 146 8.33 13.72 -9.88
CA THR A 146 9.26 14.87 -9.85
C THR A 146 8.61 16.20 -10.20
N GLY A 147 7.41 16.19 -10.80
CA GLY A 147 6.67 17.40 -11.17
C GLY A 147 7.32 18.22 -12.29
N THR A 148 8.25 17.61 -13.03
CA THR A 148 8.90 18.14 -14.24
C THR A 148 8.38 17.43 -15.48
#